data_AF-A0A367PUK2-F1
#
_entry.id   AF-A0A367PUK2-F1
#
_cell.length_a   1.000
_cell.length_b   1.000
_cell.length_c   1.000
_cell.angle_alpha   90.00
_cell.angle_beta   90.00
_cell.angle_gamma   90.00
#
_symmetry.space_group_name_H-M   'P 1'
#
loop_
_entity.id
_entity.type
_entity.pdbx_description
1 polymer ?
#
loop_
_entity_poly.entity_id
_entity_poly.type
_entity_poly.pdbx_seq_one_letter_code
_entity_poly.pdbx_strand_id
1 'polypeptide(L)'
;MNNMKKIILTLTFLICSILVGSCSNTSNSASQENKANQNDTVTANQSSSKSNFGNKEKLVQQKNPKATNDSIASERASIKNDKPAFGTIKDMQNGDLKCYVSVVNHNGKLYEGLGATFDVCEPDKYVNKNVNLFYKLEDVNDCQSAEPCGKTIKEWLITKIEIRD
;
A
#
# COMPACT_ATOMS: atom_id res chain seq x y z
N MET A 1 -47.12 -2.26 -32.94
CA MET A 1 -46.98 -3.73 -32.79
C MET A 1 -45.55 -4.04 -33.16
N ASN A 2 -44.65 -3.97 -32.17
CA ASN A 2 -43.21 -3.95 -32.40
C ASN A 2 -42.63 -5.29 -31.97
N ASN A 3 -41.91 -5.91 -32.90
CA ASN A 3 -41.48 -7.30 -32.86
C ASN A 3 -40.38 -7.52 -31.82
N MET A 4 -40.69 -8.34 -30.80
CA MET A 4 -39.72 -8.86 -29.84
C MET A 4 -38.73 -9.79 -30.55
N LYS A 5 -37.47 -9.37 -30.65
CA LYS A 5 -36.35 -10.26 -31.00
C LYS A 5 -35.96 -11.04 -29.74
N LYS A 6 -36.34 -12.32 -29.70
CA LYS A 6 -35.94 -13.28 -28.67
C LYS A 6 -34.44 -13.58 -28.84
N ILE A 7 -33.62 -13.17 -27.88
CA ILE A 7 -32.20 -13.53 -27.81
C ILE A 7 -32.13 -14.88 -27.10
N ILE A 8 -31.81 -15.93 -27.86
CA ILE A 8 -31.57 -17.27 -27.34
C ILE A 8 -30.13 -17.28 -26.80
N LEU A 9 -29.99 -17.31 -25.47
CA LEU A 9 -28.72 -17.43 -24.77
C LEU A 9 -28.37 -18.92 -24.66
N THR A 10 -27.57 -19.44 -25.60
CA THR A 10 -27.03 -20.80 -25.52
C THR A 10 -25.89 -20.85 -24.51
N LEU A 11 -26.20 -21.33 -23.30
CA LEU A 11 -25.28 -21.58 -22.20
C LEU A 11 -24.70 -22.99 -22.35
N THR A 12 -23.50 -23.12 -22.91
CA THR A 12 -22.75 -24.39 -22.90
C THR A 12 -21.87 -24.47 -21.66
N PHE A 13 -22.35 -25.16 -20.63
CA PHE A 13 -21.54 -25.63 -19.51
C PHE A 13 -20.69 -26.82 -19.96
N LEU A 14 -19.39 -26.59 -20.17
CA LEU A 14 -18.43 -27.68 -20.36
C LEU A 14 -17.84 -28.07 -19.01
N ILE A 15 -18.45 -29.09 -18.40
CA ILE A 15 -17.97 -29.78 -17.20
C ILE A 15 -16.87 -30.74 -17.64
N CYS A 16 -15.62 -30.47 -17.27
CA CYS A 16 -14.55 -31.47 -17.31
C CYS A 16 -14.10 -31.79 -15.89
N SER A 17 -14.73 -32.82 -15.34
CA SER A 17 -14.36 -33.45 -14.08
C SER A 17 -13.21 -34.44 -14.28
N ILE A 18 -12.19 -34.26 -13.45
CA ILE A 18 -11.38 -35.29 -12.79
C ILE A 18 -10.44 -36.14 -13.67
N LEU A 19 -9.14 -35.94 -13.44
CA LEU A 19 -8.18 -37.04 -13.28
C LEU A 19 -7.34 -36.76 -12.03
N VAL A 20 -7.72 -37.42 -10.93
CA VAL A 20 -6.85 -37.66 -9.76
C VAL A 20 -5.79 -38.68 -10.18
N GLY A 21 -4.53 -38.28 -10.13
CA GLY A 21 -3.38 -39.17 -10.14
C GLY A 21 -2.72 -39.16 -8.77
N SER A 22 -2.84 -40.25 -8.03
CA SER A 22 -2.16 -40.51 -6.76
C SER A 22 -1.01 -41.48 -7.00
N CYS A 23 0.19 -41.16 -6.53
CA CYS A 23 1.19 -42.06 -5.94
C CYS A 23 2.26 -41.17 -5.27
N SER A 24 2.29 -41.09 -3.94
CA SER A 24 3.04 -41.97 -3.03
C SER A 24 4.52 -41.61 -2.95
N ASN A 25 4.91 -40.91 -1.89
CA ASN A 25 6.15 -41.22 -1.18
C ASN A 25 5.95 -41.04 0.32
N THR A 26 6.08 -42.18 0.99
CA THR A 26 6.04 -42.37 2.44
C THR A 26 7.41 -42.04 3.02
N SER A 27 7.46 -41.17 4.03
CA SER A 27 8.43 -41.28 5.11
C SER A 27 7.74 -40.91 6.43
N ASN A 28 7.73 -41.90 7.32
CA ASN A 28 7.26 -41.79 8.70
C ASN A 28 8.08 -40.76 9.48
N SER A 29 7.46 -40.02 10.40
CA SER A 29 7.75 -40.16 11.84
C SER A 29 6.84 -39.28 12.71
N ALA A 30 6.13 -39.99 13.59
CA ALA A 30 5.81 -39.67 14.98
C ALA A 30 4.98 -38.42 15.32
N SER A 31 3.73 -38.70 15.71
CA SER A 31 2.95 -37.97 16.70
C SER A 31 3.70 -37.87 18.04
N GLN A 32 3.68 -36.68 18.66
CA GLN A 32 3.61 -36.56 20.11
C GLN A 32 2.50 -35.57 20.49
N GLU A 33 1.46 -36.18 21.04
CA GLU A 33 0.49 -35.60 21.93
C GLU A 33 1.17 -35.17 23.24
N ASN A 34 0.87 -33.98 23.73
CA ASN A 34 0.84 -33.72 25.16
C ASN A 34 -0.16 -32.62 25.49
N LYS A 35 -1.20 -32.99 26.23
CA LYS A 35 -2.07 -32.10 27.01
C LYS A 35 -1.47 -31.87 28.39
N ALA A 36 -1.53 -30.62 28.89
CA ALA A 36 -1.97 -30.22 30.23
C ALA A 36 -1.70 -28.70 30.41
N ASN A 37 -2.74 -27.86 30.56
CA ASN A 37 -3.17 -27.19 31.82
C ASN A 37 -2.06 -26.29 32.43
N GLN A 38 -2.27 -25.00 32.72
CA GLN A 38 -3.25 -24.47 33.68
C GLN A 38 -3.22 -22.92 33.65
N ASN A 39 -4.31 -22.32 34.15
CA ASN A 39 -4.53 -20.89 34.39
C ASN A 39 -3.40 -20.20 35.14
N ASP A 40 -3.18 -18.91 34.85
CA ASP A 40 -3.21 -17.88 35.91
C ASP A 40 -3.58 -16.50 35.36
N THR A 41 -4.57 -15.91 36.04
CA THR A 41 -5.08 -14.55 35.89
C THR A 41 -4.41 -13.68 36.93
N VAL A 42 -3.69 -12.62 36.53
CA VAL A 42 -3.40 -11.45 37.38
C VAL A 42 -3.35 -10.24 36.43
N THR A 43 -4.44 -9.47 36.35
CA THR A 43 -4.65 -8.16 37.00
C THR A 43 -3.61 -7.08 36.65
N ALA A 44 -4.17 -5.98 36.15
CA ALA A 44 -3.57 -4.74 35.73
C ALA A 44 -2.48 -4.17 36.66
N ASN A 45 -1.50 -3.49 36.05
CA ASN A 45 -1.08 -2.20 36.57
C ASN A 45 -0.54 -1.29 35.46
N GLN A 46 -1.05 -0.06 35.49
CA GLN A 46 -0.60 1.10 34.73
C GLN A 46 0.90 1.32 34.94
N SER A 47 1.61 1.67 33.87
CA SER A 47 2.76 2.57 34.01
C SER A 47 2.76 3.57 32.86
N SER A 48 2.21 4.73 33.20
CA SER A 48 2.35 5.98 32.48
C SER A 48 3.84 6.39 32.48
N SER A 49 4.51 6.26 31.34
CA SER A 49 5.84 6.85 31.15
C SER A 49 5.69 8.35 30.92
N LYS A 50 5.82 9.07 32.03
CA LYS A 50 5.92 10.52 32.15
C LYS A 50 7.18 10.99 31.42
N SER A 51 7.02 11.62 30.25
CA SER A 51 8.09 12.31 29.54
C SER A 51 8.49 13.55 30.32
N ASN A 52 9.71 13.55 30.86
CA ASN A 52 10.29 14.71 31.52
C ASN A 52 10.68 15.75 30.47
N PHE A 53 9.88 16.83 30.43
CA PHE A 53 10.17 18.07 29.74
C PHE A 53 11.24 18.83 30.54
N GLY A 54 12.46 18.90 30.02
CA GLY A 54 13.57 19.65 30.62
C GLY A 54 14.03 20.75 29.67
N ASN A 55 13.32 21.89 29.67
CA ASN A 55 13.81 23.11 29.05
C ASN A 55 14.82 23.79 29.99
N LYS A 56 16.06 23.96 29.55
CA LYS A 56 16.91 25.09 29.95
C LYS A 56 17.63 25.67 28.74
N GLU A 57 17.24 26.90 28.47
CA GLU A 57 17.74 27.87 27.50
C GLU A 57 19.18 28.31 27.85
N LYS A 58 20.05 28.44 26.83
CA LYS A 58 21.12 29.47 26.87
C LYS A 58 21.55 29.90 25.48
N LEU A 59 21.13 31.13 25.17
CA LEU A 59 21.60 32.05 24.14
C LEU A 59 23.12 32.32 24.25
N VAL A 60 23.88 32.21 23.15
CA VAL A 60 25.05 33.05 22.86
C VAL A 60 25.10 33.33 21.35
N GLN A 61 25.13 34.60 20.97
CA GLN A 61 25.25 35.07 19.60
C GLN A 61 26.70 35.11 19.10
N GLN A 62 26.80 35.01 17.77
CA GLN A 62 27.66 35.78 16.86
C GLN A 62 29.13 35.38 16.67
N LYS A 63 29.42 34.82 15.49
CA LYS A 63 30.44 35.40 14.60
C LYS A 63 30.25 34.96 13.15
N ASN A 64 30.01 35.94 12.28
CA ASN A 64 30.18 35.81 10.83
C ASN A 64 31.67 35.58 10.51
N PRO A 65 31.99 34.69 9.57
CA PRO A 65 32.95 35.09 8.54
C PRO A 65 32.48 34.71 7.13
N LYS A 66 32.38 35.76 6.30
CA LYS A 66 32.98 35.90 4.97
C LYS A 66 32.82 34.74 3.98
N ALA A 67 32.07 35.05 2.92
CA ALA A 67 31.91 34.29 1.70
C ALA A 67 33.20 33.63 1.19
N THR A 68 33.10 32.33 0.94
CA THR A 68 33.92 31.61 -0.04
C THR A 68 32.94 30.98 -1.01
N ASN A 69 32.98 31.45 -2.26
CA ASN A 69 32.23 30.91 -3.37
C ASN A 69 32.80 29.56 -3.72
N ASP A 70 32.17 28.48 -3.25
CA ASP A 70 32.29 27.18 -3.89
C ASP A 70 30.91 26.79 -4.42
N SER A 71 30.77 26.98 -5.73
CA SER A 71 29.68 26.51 -6.56
C SER A 71 29.62 24.98 -6.50
N ILE A 72 28.99 24.44 -5.46
CA ILE A 72 28.36 23.12 -5.56
C ILE A 72 26.97 23.41 -6.11
N ALA A 73 26.87 23.38 -7.44
CA ALA A 73 25.60 23.28 -8.14
C ALA A 73 24.85 22.10 -7.52
N SER A 74 23.89 22.42 -6.65
CA SER A 74 22.98 21.47 -6.07
C SER A 74 22.16 20.92 -7.23
N GLU A 75 22.57 19.79 -7.78
CA GLU A 75 21.72 18.90 -8.55
C GLU A 75 20.61 18.41 -7.61
N ARG A 76 19.63 19.27 -7.37
CA ARG A 76 18.28 18.82 -7.02
C ARG A 76 17.73 18.20 -8.29
N ALA A 77 18.07 16.94 -8.53
CA ALA A 77 17.32 16.11 -9.45
C ALA A 77 15.86 16.18 -8.99
N SER A 78 15.04 17.00 -9.66
CA SER A 78 13.62 17.08 -9.39
C SER A 78 13.05 15.68 -9.63
N ILE A 79 12.56 15.02 -8.59
CA ILE A 79 11.93 13.70 -8.72
C ILE A 79 10.72 13.87 -9.64
N LYS A 80 10.88 13.53 -10.92
CA LYS A 80 9.78 13.58 -11.88
C LYS A 80 8.74 12.52 -11.52
N ASN A 81 7.48 12.89 -11.61
CA ASN A 81 6.38 11.97 -11.40
C ASN A 81 5.88 11.47 -12.77
N ASP A 82 6.32 10.28 -13.17
CA ASP A 82 5.93 9.65 -14.44
C ASP A 82 4.65 8.79 -14.32
N LYS A 83 3.90 8.93 -13.21
CA LYS A 83 2.66 8.20 -12.94
C LYS A 83 1.47 8.82 -13.69
N PRO A 84 0.41 8.03 -14.00
CA PRO A 84 -0.74 8.55 -14.73
C PRO A 84 -1.53 9.55 -13.89
N ALA A 85 -1.84 10.72 -14.45
CA ALA A 85 -2.70 11.72 -13.80
C ALA A 85 -4.20 11.37 -13.89
N PHE A 86 -4.58 10.45 -14.77
CA PHE A 86 -5.96 10.01 -14.94
C PHE A 86 -6.05 8.65 -15.63
N GLY A 87 -7.15 7.95 -15.42
CA GLY A 87 -7.42 6.65 -16.04
C GLY A 87 -8.60 5.94 -15.38
N THR A 88 -8.83 4.69 -15.77
CA THR A 88 -9.80 3.81 -15.12
C THR A 88 -9.10 2.96 -14.08
N ILE A 89 -9.56 3.03 -12.83
CA ILE A 89 -9.08 2.12 -11.78
C ILE A 89 -9.63 0.72 -12.07
N LYS A 90 -8.74 -0.27 -12.09
CA LYS A 90 -9.06 -1.68 -12.30
C LYS A 90 -9.10 -2.47 -11.00
N ASP A 91 -8.25 -2.09 -10.06
CA ASP A 91 -8.14 -2.78 -8.78
C ASP A 91 -7.60 -1.83 -7.71
N MET A 92 -8.01 -2.06 -6.47
CA MET A 92 -7.54 -1.35 -5.29
C MET A 92 -7.48 -2.32 -4.12
N GLN A 93 -6.31 -2.43 -3.51
CA GLN A 93 -6.11 -3.34 -2.37
C GLN A 93 -5.45 -2.59 -1.23
N ASN A 94 -6.03 -2.73 -0.04
CA ASN A 94 -5.42 -2.21 1.17
C ASN A 94 -4.22 -3.10 1.54
N GLY A 95 -3.02 -2.57 1.38
CA GLY A 95 -1.79 -3.27 1.75
C GLY A 95 -1.32 -2.88 3.14
N ASP A 96 -0.18 -3.42 3.54
CA ASP A 96 0.33 -3.18 4.90
C ASP A 96 1.05 -1.82 5.04
N LEU A 97 1.65 -1.33 3.94
CA LEU A 97 2.42 -0.07 3.93
C LEU A 97 1.67 1.09 3.28
N LYS A 98 0.79 0.77 2.33
CA LYS A 98 -0.02 1.71 1.55
C LYS A 98 -1.13 0.97 0.84
N CYS A 99 -2.07 1.70 0.27
CA CYS A 99 -3.03 1.14 -0.67
C CYS A 99 -2.37 0.97 -2.05
N TYR A 100 -2.56 -0.19 -2.68
CA TYR A 100 -2.06 -0.48 -4.01
C TYR A 100 -3.18 -0.33 -5.03
N VAL A 101 -2.93 0.46 -6.07
CA VAL A 101 -3.93 0.80 -7.09
C VAL A 101 -3.42 0.38 -8.46
N SER A 102 -4.29 -0.27 -9.24
CA SER A 102 -4.05 -0.59 -10.64
C SER A 102 -4.89 0.31 -11.54
N VAL A 103 -4.26 0.99 -12.49
CA VAL A 103 -4.91 2.01 -13.35
C VAL A 103 -4.60 1.73 -14.81
N VAL A 104 -5.62 1.76 -15.66
CA VAL A 104 -5.46 1.76 -17.12
C VAL A 104 -5.67 3.18 -17.62
N ASN A 105 -4.67 3.76 -18.28
CA ASN A 105 -4.78 5.10 -18.87
C ASN A 105 -5.56 5.08 -20.20
N HIS A 106 -5.80 6.25 -20.78
CA HIS A 106 -6.51 6.39 -22.07
C HIS A 106 -5.79 5.71 -23.26
N ASN A 107 -4.48 5.50 -23.17
CA ASN A 107 -3.70 4.78 -24.17
C ASN A 107 -3.78 3.25 -24.00
N GLY A 108 -4.56 2.76 -23.04
CA GLY A 108 -4.66 1.33 -22.72
C GLY A 108 -3.48 0.77 -21.95
N LYS A 109 -2.52 1.59 -21.52
CA LYS A 109 -1.37 1.15 -20.71
C LYS A 109 -1.83 0.91 -19.28
N LEU A 110 -1.55 -0.29 -18.77
CA LEU A 110 -1.77 -0.68 -17.38
C LEU A 110 -0.58 -0.23 -16.51
N TYR A 111 -0.91 0.39 -15.37
CA TYR A 111 0.01 0.76 -14.31
C TYR A 111 -0.43 0.01 -13.06
N GLU A 112 0.37 -0.95 -12.60
CA GLU A 112 0.08 -1.75 -11.41
C GLU A 112 0.88 -1.24 -10.21
N GLY A 113 0.37 -1.50 -9.00
CA GLY A 113 1.09 -1.21 -7.77
C GLY A 113 1.33 0.28 -7.51
N LEU A 114 0.50 1.17 -8.06
CA LEU A 114 0.58 2.59 -7.73
C LEU A 114 0.24 2.77 -6.25
N GLY A 115 1.14 3.41 -5.52
CA GLY A 115 0.93 3.73 -4.12
C GLY A 115 -0.14 4.80 -3.93
N ALA A 116 -1.04 4.56 -2.99
CA ALA A 116 -2.05 5.50 -2.53
C ALA A 116 -2.05 5.54 -1.00
N THR A 117 -2.39 6.69 -0.44
CA THR A 117 -2.66 6.82 0.99
C THR A 117 -3.85 5.95 1.39
N PHE A 118 -3.87 5.50 2.64
CA PHE A 118 -4.96 4.67 3.15
C PHE A 118 -6.31 5.39 3.11
N ASP A 119 -6.32 6.70 3.28
CA ASP A 119 -7.53 7.55 3.26
C ASP A 119 -8.32 7.48 1.95
N VAL A 120 -7.67 7.17 0.83
CA VAL A 120 -8.33 7.06 -0.48
C VAL A 120 -8.59 5.61 -0.91
N CYS A 121 -8.31 4.63 -0.05
CA CYS A 121 -8.43 3.19 -0.35
C CYS A 121 -9.88 2.69 -0.27
N GLU A 122 -10.75 3.16 -1.16
CA GLU A 122 -12.18 2.82 -1.19
C GLU A 122 -12.53 2.04 -2.48
N PRO A 123 -12.26 0.72 -2.56
CA PRO A 123 -12.47 -0.06 -3.78
C PRO A 123 -13.91 0.00 -4.31
N ASP A 124 -14.90 -0.09 -3.42
CA ASP A 124 -16.33 -0.07 -3.77
C ASP A 124 -16.76 1.24 -4.46
N LYS A 125 -16.03 2.33 -4.22
CA LYS A 125 -16.33 3.65 -4.78
C LYS A 125 -15.62 3.90 -6.10
N TYR A 126 -14.37 3.44 -6.23
CA TYR A 126 -13.48 3.86 -7.31
C TYR A 126 -13.18 2.78 -8.36
N VAL A 127 -13.31 1.49 -8.04
CA VAL A 127 -13.04 0.42 -9.01
C VAL A 127 -14.02 0.54 -10.19
N ASN A 128 -13.47 0.39 -11.40
CA ASN A 128 -14.14 0.60 -12.69
C ASN A 128 -14.64 2.03 -12.96
N LYS A 129 -14.23 3.02 -12.16
CA LYS A 129 -14.52 4.43 -12.43
C LYS A 129 -13.37 5.07 -13.21
N ASN A 130 -13.73 6.00 -14.09
CA ASN A 130 -12.77 6.91 -14.70
C ASN A 130 -12.49 8.04 -13.70
N VAL A 131 -11.22 8.31 -13.41
CA VAL A 131 -10.82 9.20 -12.32
C VAL A 131 -9.66 10.12 -12.67
N ASN A 132 -9.59 11.26 -12.00
CA ASN A 132 -8.37 12.05 -11.78
C ASN A 132 -7.61 11.52 -10.56
N LEU A 133 -6.29 11.46 -10.68
CA LEU A 133 -5.38 11.03 -9.62
C LEU A 133 -4.45 12.19 -9.26
N PHE A 134 -4.44 12.57 -7.98
CA PHE A 134 -3.58 13.62 -7.47
C PHE A 134 -2.54 13.04 -6.52
N TYR A 135 -1.28 13.40 -6.76
CA TYR A 135 -0.14 12.83 -6.05
C TYR A 135 0.52 13.85 -5.13
N LYS A 136 1.03 13.38 -4.00
CA LYS A 136 1.97 14.12 -3.15
C LYS A 136 3.16 13.24 -2.82
N LEU A 137 4.28 13.88 -2.53
CA LEU A 137 5.48 13.20 -2.07
C LEU A 137 5.32 12.92 -0.58
N GLU A 138 5.11 11.66 -0.24
CA GLU A 138 4.86 11.19 1.12
C GLU A 138 6.02 10.31 1.60
N ASP A 139 6.15 10.26 2.91
CA ASP A 139 7.13 9.46 3.62
C ASP A 139 6.55 8.06 3.87
N VAL A 140 7.13 7.02 3.25
CA VAL A 140 6.66 5.63 3.33
C VAL A 140 7.70 4.78 4.04
N ASN A 141 7.27 3.91 4.94
CA ASN A 141 8.15 2.96 5.60
C ASN A 141 8.57 1.85 4.62
N ASP A 142 9.85 1.50 4.65
CA ASP A 142 10.45 0.48 3.76
C ASP A 142 10.06 -0.96 4.14
N CYS A 143 9.49 -1.19 5.33
CA CYS A 143 9.25 -2.53 5.86
C CYS A 143 8.12 -2.56 6.90
N GLN A 144 7.44 -3.71 7.01
CA GLN A 144 6.35 -3.97 7.96
C GLN A 144 6.81 -4.50 9.33
N SER A 145 8.03 -5.04 9.41
CA SER A 145 8.64 -5.60 10.62
C SER A 145 9.40 -4.51 11.39
N ALA A 146 9.90 -4.83 12.59
CA ALA A 146 10.63 -3.91 13.46
C ALA A 146 12.14 -3.83 13.21
N GLU A 147 12.82 -4.78 12.55
CA GLU A 147 14.28 -4.67 12.32
C GLU A 147 14.86 -5.61 11.24
N PRO A 148 15.84 -5.14 10.43
CA PRO A 148 16.31 -3.76 10.31
C PRO A 148 15.38 -2.97 9.36
N CYS A 149 14.16 -2.69 9.81
CA CYS A 149 13.29 -1.67 9.27
C CYS A 149 13.70 -0.28 9.81
N GLY A 150 13.15 0.79 9.26
CA GLY A 150 13.30 2.14 9.84
C GLY A 150 13.86 3.18 8.88
N LYS A 151 14.01 2.85 7.60
CA LYS A 151 14.22 3.87 6.56
C LYS A 151 12.86 4.31 6.03
N THR A 152 12.67 5.62 6.02
CA THR A 152 11.55 6.27 5.34
C THR A 152 12.01 6.64 3.94
N ILE A 153 11.29 6.17 2.93
CA ILE A 153 11.51 6.53 1.53
C ILE A 153 10.47 7.56 1.09
N LYS A 154 10.90 8.53 0.30
CA LYS A 154 9.98 9.50 -0.32
C LYS A 154 9.38 8.91 -1.58
N GLU A 155 8.07 8.77 -1.62
CA GLU A 155 7.35 8.25 -2.78
C GLU A 155 6.16 9.13 -3.14
N TRP A 156 5.88 9.25 -4.44
CA TRP A 156 4.63 9.86 -4.92
C TRP A 156 3.44 8.93 -4.63
N LEU A 157 2.62 9.29 -3.65
CA LEU A 157 1.38 8.59 -3.32
C LEU A 157 0.15 9.35 -3.80
N ILE A 158 -0.86 8.61 -4.24
CA ILE A 158 -2.19 9.16 -4.52
C ILE A 158 -2.82 9.61 -3.19
N THR A 159 -3.12 10.90 -3.08
CA THR A 159 -3.72 11.51 -1.87
C THR A 159 -5.14 11.99 -2.11
N LYS A 160 -5.58 12.06 -3.37
CA LYS A 160 -6.95 12.41 -3.73
C LYS A 160 -7.32 11.74 -5.05
N ILE A 161 -8.55 11.25 -5.10
CA ILE A 161 -9.16 10.66 -6.29
C ILE A 161 -10.45 11.42 -6.55
N GLU A 162 -10.66 11.87 -7.79
CA GLU A 162 -11.93 12.49 -8.21
C GLU A 162 -12.51 11.71 -9.37
N ILE A 163 -13.77 11.30 -9.27
CA ILE A 163 -14.47 10.65 -10.37
C ILE A 163 -14.70 11.67 -11.48
N ARG A 164 -14.40 11.26 -12.72
CA ARG A 164 -14.75 11.99 -13.93
C ARG A 164 -16.07 11.44 -14.45
N ASP A 165 -17.04 12.34 -14.60
CA ASP A 165 -18.31 12.06 -15.27
C ASP A 165 -18.15 11.97 -16.80
#